data_AF-A0A953X0Q0-F1
#
_entry.id   AF-A0A953X0Q0-F1
#
_cell.length_a   1.000
_cell.length_b   1.000
_cell.length_c   1.000
_cell.angle_alpha   90.00
_cell.angle_beta   90.00
_cell.angle_gamma   90.00
#
_symmetry.space_group_name_H-M   'P 1'
#
loop_
_entity.id
_entity.type
_entity.pdbx_description
1 polymer ?
#
loop_
_entity_poly.entity_id
_entity_poly.type
_entity_poly.pdbx_seq_one_letter_code
_entity_poly.pdbx_strand_id
1 'polypeptide(L)'
;MRRHVVLAALAGFATMPALADPASPLDSPAIAAALKSAATPLDACGGEGLLDVAVPDGPFLEACKLHDACYRSGALDRGVCDRLFYDRMKTACDETYDAAGKPVSHTACRVAAAVYYEAVDSRFGAWAYMVGHTGGEMLNALQTRLPEADGTDELVVCTDVANTSDRKMHYLVTLHDAKGHWVDTEPDFGKLSLKPGAAKKICVDTNHQPFASWDSVGPAYAVTLLVDDPDRLSPFGDLIPLDRFECDKATGECRHAEPG
;
A
#
# COMPACT_ATOMS: atom_id res chain seq x y z
N MET A 1 -38.18 -60.27 18.18
CA MET A 1 -36.94 -60.39 17.40
C MET A 1 -36.86 -59.24 16.40
N ARG A 2 -36.12 -58.16 16.72
CA ARG A 2 -35.85 -57.04 15.79
C ARG A 2 -34.33 -56.96 15.60
N ARG A 3 -33.87 -57.14 14.37
CA ARG A 3 -32.46 -57.02 13.98
C ARG A 3 -32.17 -55.55 13.67
N HIS A 4 -31.22 -54.95 14.37
CA HIS A 4 -30.65 -53.66 14.01
C HIS A 4 -29.47 -53.88 13.06
N VAL A 5 -29.54 -53.30 11.87
CA VAL A 5 -28.44 -53.24 10.91
C VAL A 5 -27.68 -51.95 11.22
N VAL A 6 -26.41 -52.09 11.62
CA VAL A 6 -25.48 -50.98 11.79
C VAL A 6 -24.72 -50.81 10.47
N LEU A 7 -25.01 -49.73 9.72
CA LEU A 7 -24.18 -49.32 8.60
C LEU A 7 -22.97 -48.57 9.15
N ALA A 8 -21.77 -49.13 8.96
CA ALA A 8 -20.52 -48.44 9.19
C ALA A 8 -20.16 -47.60 7.96
N ALA A 9 -20.22 -46.27 8.08
CA ALA A 9 -19.72 -45.35 7.06
C ALA A 9 -18.20 -45.22 7.21
N LEU A 10 -17.46 -45.80 6.26
CA LEU A 10 -16.01 -45.58 6.11
C LEU A 10 -15.79 -44.21 5.47
N ALA A 11 -15.39 -43.23 6.29
CA ALA A 11 -14.91 -41.94 5.81
C ALA A 11 -13.49 -42.10 5.24
N GLY A 12 -13.35 -42.06 3.92
CA GLY A 12 -12.06 -41.97 3.25
C GLY A 12 -11.50 -40.56 3.40
N PHE A 13 -10.43 -40.40 4.18
CA PHE A 13 -9.63 -39.17 4.21
C PHE A 13 -8.81 -39.09 2.92
N ALA A 14 -9.23 -38.23 1.99
CA ALA A 14 -8.40 -37.83 0.87
C ALA A 14 -7.24 -36.98 1.41
N THR A 15 -6.01 -37.50 1.33
CA THR A 15 -4.80 -36.74 1.58
C THR A 15 -4.66 -35.67 0.49
N MET A 16 -4.99 -34.43 0.82
CA MET A 16 -4.65 -33.29 -0.04
C MET A 16 -3.12 -33.24 -0.18
N PRO A 17 -2.56 -33.12 -1.41
CA PRO A 17 -1.13 -32.91 -1.57
C PRO A 17 -0.75 -31.61 -0.85
N ALA A 18 0.32 -31.67 -0.03
CA ALA A 18 0.89 -30.49 0.56
C ALA A 18 1.33 -29.55 -0.57
N LEU A 19 0.66 -28.40 -0.67
CA LEU A 19 1.13 -27.32 -1.53
C LEU A 19 2.51 -26.92 -0.99
N ALA A 20 3.54 -27.08 -1.81
CA ALA A 20 4.88 -26.62 -1.47
C ALA A 20 4.80 -25.12 -1.15
N ASP A 21 5.54 -24.69 -0.12
CA ASP A 21 5.66 -23.28 0.20
C ASP A 21 6.17 -22.52 -1.05
N PRO A 22 5.65 -21.32 -1.34
CA PRO A 22 6.13 -20.53 -2.46
C PRO A 22 7.65 -20.30 -2.30
N ALA A 23 8.40 -20.56 -3.37
CA ALA A 23 9.85 -20.41 -3.38
C ALA A 23 10.26 -18.98 -2.96
N SER A 24 11.34 -18.88 -2.19
CA SER A 24 11.83 -17.57 -1.75
C SER A 24 12.38 -16.81 -2.96
N PRO A 25 12.15 -15.49 -3.08
CA PRO A 25 12.79 -14.68 -4.13
C PRO A 25 14.33 -14.81 -4.12
N LEU A 26 14.92 -15.12 -2.97
CA LEU A 26 16.35 -15.35 -2.80
C LEU A 26 16.88 -16.63 -3.43
N ASP A 27 16.00 -17.57 -3.80
CA ASP A 27 16.39 -18.82 -4.47
C ASP A 27 16.83 -18.56 -5.92
N SER A 28 16.55 -17.37 -6.47
CA SER A 28 17.05 -16.91 -7.77
C SER A 28 18.52 -16.48 -7.67
N PRO A 29 19.45 -17.13 -8.41
CA PRO A 29 20.86 -16.73 -8.41
C PRO A 29 21.10 -15.29 -8.86
N ALA A 30 20.25 -14.78 -9.77
CA ALA A 30 20.35 -13.41 -10.26
C ALA A 30 20.01 -12.39 -9.16
N ILE A 31 18.93 -12.64 -8.41
CA ILE A 31 18.53 -11.79 -7.27
C ILE A 31 19.61 -11.86 -6.18
N ALA A 32 20.05 -13.06 -5.81
CA ALA A 32 21.10 -13.23 -4.79
C ALA A 32 22.40 -12.49 -5.17
N ALA A 33 22.81 -12.53 -6.44
CA ALA A 33 23.98 -11.81 -6.93
C ALA A 33 23.79 -10.29 -6.86
N ALA A 34 22.62 -9.78 -7.24
CA ALA A 34 22.30 -8.35 -7.20
C ALA A 34 22.30 -7.80 -5.77
N LEU A 35 21.68 -8.52 -4.83
CA LEU A 35 21.69 -8.15 -3.41
C LEU A 35 23.12 -8.16 -2.87
N LYS A 36 23.91 -9.18 -3.19
CA LYS A 36 25.32 -9.24 -2.76
C LYS A 36 26.15 -8.08 -3.31
N SER A 37 25.92 -7.63 -4.55
CA SER A 37 26.66 -6.50 -5.11
C SER A 37 26.22 -5.14 -4.58
N ALA A 38 25.00 -5.06 -4.04
CA ALA A 38 24.44 -3.83 -3.45
C ALA A 38 24.71 -3.67 -1.94
N ALA A 39 25.26 -4.70 -1.29
CA ALA A 39 25.60 -4.68 0.12
C ALA A 39 26.80 -3.76 0.41
N THR A 40 26.76 -3.06 1.53
CA THR A 40 27.82 -2.15 1.97
C THR A 40 28.23 -2.39 3.43
N PRO A 41 29.42 -1.92 3.86
CA PRO A 41 29.84 -2.04 5.25
C PRO A 41 29.02 -1.21 6.25
N LEU A 42 28.21 -0.26 5.77
CA LEU A 42 27.37 0.62 6.60
C LEU A 42 25.95 0.07 6.79
N ASP A 43 25.68 -1.11 6.25
CA ASP A 43 24.35 -1.73 6.32
C ASP A 43 24.07 -2.19 7.76
N ALA A 44 22.99 -1.66 8.34
CA ALA A 44 22.64 -1.78 9.75
C ALA A 44 21.18 -1.37 9.99
N CYS A 45 20.66 -1.62 11.19
CA CYS A 45 19.32 -1.16 11.50
C CYS A 45 19.32 0.36 11.74
N GLY A 46 18.68 1.13 10.85
CA GLY A 46 18.55 2.59 11.00
C GLY A 46 18.94 3.40 9.76
N GLY A 47 19.54 2.77 8.76
CA GLY A 47 19.96 3.41 7.50
C GLY A 47 21.28 4.19 7.66
N GLU A 48 22.30 3.75 6.92
CA GLU A 48 23.63 4.37 6.72
C GLU A 48 24.11 5.36 7.82
N GLY A 49 24.18 4.93 9.09
CA GLY A 49 24.76 5.72 10.18
C GLY A 49 23.94 6.91 10.69
N LEU A 50 22.76 7.18 10.11
CA LEU A 50 21.89 8.29 10.51
C LEU A 50 21.15 8.01 11.83
N LEU A 51 20.76 6.75 12.07
CA LEU A 51 19.96 6.35 13.23
C LEU A 51 20.48 5.10 13.96
N ASP A 52 21.67 4.59 13.65
CA ASP A 52 22.25 3.38 14.27
C ASP A 52 22.34 3.46 15.81
N VAL A 53 22.38 4.67 16.37
CA VAL A 53 22.36 4.91 17.83
C VAL A 53 20.93 4.85 18.41
N ALA A 54 19.92 5.17 17.61
CA ALA A 54 18.52 5.24 18.01
C ALA A 54 17.75 3.94 17.75
N VAL A 55 18.16 3.16 16.76
CA VAL A 55 17.52 1.90 16.35
C VAL A 55 18.46 0.74 16.69
N PRO A 56 18.21 0.00 17.78
CA PRO A 56 19.12 -1.06 18.19
C PRO A 56 19.11 -2.23 17.19
N ASP A 57 20.28 -2.69 16.75
CA ASP A 57 20.38 -3.84 15.84
C ASP A 57 19.80 -5.12 16.45
N GLY A 58 20.14 -5.38 17.72
CA GLY A 58 19.73 -6.60 18.42
C GLY A 58 20.01 -7.87 17.60
N PRO A 59 19.10 -8.86 17.58
CA PRO A 59 19.24 -10.04 16.73
C PRO A 59 18.94 -9.77 15.24
N PHE A 60 18.61 -8.54 14.85
CA PHE A 60 18.12 -8.20 13.51
C PHE A 60 19.20 -7.69 12.55
N LEU A 61 20.45 -7.54 12.99
CA LEU A 61 21.53 -6.97 12.17
C LEU A 61 21.59 -7.55 10.75
N GLU A 62 21.61 -8.88 10.61
CA GLU A 62 21.70 -9.51 9.30
C GLU A 62 20.41 -9.36 8.46
N ALA A 63 19.25 -9.21 9.12
CA ALA A 63 18.00 -8.90 8.43
C ALA A 63 18.01 -7.46 7.89
N CYS A 64 18.48 -6.51 8.70
CA CYS A 64 18.63 -5.11 8.29
C CYS A 64 19.64 -4.99 7.13
N LYS A 65 20.78 -5.68 7.20
CA LYS A 65 21.75 -5.70 6.09
C LYS A 65 21.18 -6.16 4.77
N LEU A 66 20.40 -7.25 4.83
CA LEU A 66 19.74 -7.79 3.66
C LEU A 66 18.69 -6.82 3.10
N HIS A 67 17.93 -6.15 3.97
CA HIS A 67 16.91 -5.17 3.59
C HIS A 67 17.53 -3.98 2.86
N ASP A 68 18.58 -3.41 3.44
CA ASP A 68 19.34 -2.28 2.88
C ASP A 68 19.90 -2.62 1.49
N ALA A 69 20.55 -3.78 1.37
CA ALA A 69 21.06 -4.28 0.11
C ALA A 69 19.94 -4.53 -0.92
N CYS A 70 18.80 -5.08 -0.49
CA CYS A 70 17.63 -5.29 -1.34
C CYS A 70 17.12 -3.97 -1.91
N TYR A 71 16.94 -2.97 -1.05
CA TYR A 71 16.51 -1.62 -1.43
C TYR A 71 17.47 -0.97 -2.44
N ARG A 72 18.78 -0.97 -2.18
CA ARG A 72 19.76 -0.40 -3.12
C ARG A 72 19.88 -1.16 -4.43
N SER A 73 19.65 -2.48 -4.43
CA SER A 73 19.81 -3.30 -5.62
C SER A 73 18.80 -2.99 -6.73
N GLY A 74 17.58 -2.55 -6.36
CA GLY A 74 16.46 -2.42 -7.28
C GLY A 74 16.03 -3.75 -7.95
N ALA A 75 16.53 -4.89 -7.48
CA ALA A 75 16.26 -6.20 -8.08
C ALA A 75 14.89 -6.77 -7.69
N LEU A 76 14.29 -6.23 -6.63
CA LEU A 76 12.99 -6.62 -6.09
C LEU A 76 12.19 -5.37 -5.76
N ASP A 77 10.86 -5.48 -5.83
CA ASP A 77 9.98 -4.43 -5.35
C ASP A 77 10.19 -4.21 -3.85
N ARG A 78 10.11 -2.96 -3.38
CA ARG A 78 10.29 -2.62 -1.96
C ARG A 78 9.41 -3.44 -1.03
N GLY A 79 8.13 -3.62 -1.38
CA GLY A 79 7.23 -4.44 -0.58
C GLY A 79 7.66 -5.92 -0.48
N VAL A 80 8.40 -6.45 -1.46
CA VAL A 80 9.02 -7.78 -1.38
C VAL A 80 10.22 -7.73 -0.43
N CYS A 81 11.07 -6.71 -0.54
CA CYS A 81 12.19 -6.49 0.40
C CYS A 81 11.70 -6.37 1.86
N ASP A 82 10.63 -5.62 2.12
CA ASP A 82 10.06 -5.44 3.46
C ASP A 82 9.53 -6.75 4.05
N ARG A 83 8.83 -7.55 3.24
CA ARG A 83 8.35 -8.87 3.68
C ARG A 83 9.50 -9.81 3.99
N LEU A 84 10.51 -9.83 3.12
CA LEU A 84 11.72 -10.62 3.33
C LEU A 84 12.43 -10.20 4.61
N PHE A 85 12.53 -8.90 4.86
CA PHE A 85 13.08 -8.34 6.09
C PHE A 85 12.32 -8.82 7.33
N TYR A 86 10.99 -8.71 7.33
CA TYR A 86 10.16 -9.19 8.44
C TYR A 86 10.31 -10.68 8.71
N ASP A 87 10.30 -11.50 7.66
CA ASP A 87 10.48 -12.94 7.80
C ASP A 87 11.87 -13.30 8.33
N ARG A 88 12.93 -12.60 7.90
CA ARG A 88 14.28 -12.79 8.43
C ARG A 88 14.41 -12.38 9.90
N MET A 89 13.78 -11.28 10.31
CA MET A 89 13.73 -10.90 11.72
C MET A 89 13.00 -11.94 12.57
N LYS A 90 11.89 -12.50 12.08
CA LYS A 90 11.19 -13.60 12.77
C LYS A 90 12.07 -14.84 12.92
N THR A 91 12.78 -15.23 11.86
CA THR A 91 13.75 -16.34 11.94
C THR A 91 14.84 -16.06 12.98
N ALA A 92 15.39 -14.85 13.00
CA ALA A 92 16.39 -14.47 14.00
C ALA A 92 15.84 -14.54 15.44
N CYS A 93 14.56 -14.19 15.66
CA CYS A 93 13.91 -14.40 16.95
C CYS A 93 13.80 -15.87 17.32
N ASP A 94 13.38 -16.72 16.37
CA ASP A 94 13.22 -18.16 16.57
C ASP A 94 14.57 -18.84 16.88
N GLU A 95 15.67 -18.36 16.28
CA GLU A 95 17.02 -18.87 16.51
C GLU A 95 17.65 -18.36 17.82
N THR A 96 17.39 -17.10 18.19
CA THR A 96 18.01 -16.46 19.37
C THR A 96 17.30 -16.82 20.67
N TYR A 97 15.97 -16.93 20.62
CA TYR A 97 15.12 -17.18 21.78
C TYR A 97 14.29 -18.43 21.55
N ASP A 98 14.67 -19.54 22.17
CA ASP A 98 13.84 -20.74 22.19
C ASP A 98 12.45 -20.41 22.76
N ALA A 99 11.39 -20.67 21.99
CA ALA A 99 10.02 -20.40 22.38
C ALA A 99 9.59 -21.22 23.62
N ALA A 100 10.18 -22.39 23.84
CA ALA A 100 9.88 -23.22 25.00
C ALA A 100 10.64 -22.74 26.26
N GLY A 101 11.94 -22.44 26.13
CA GLY A 101 12.79 -22.01 27.24
C GLY A 101 12.71 -20.52 27.59
N LYS A 102 12.35 -19.66 26.63
CA LYS A 102 12.32 -18.19 26.77
C LYS A 102 11.11 -17.56 26.07
N PRO A 103 9.87 -17.98 26.38
CA PRO A 103 8.65 -17.55 25.65
C PRO A 103 8.44 -16.04 25.67
N VAL A 104 8.76 -15.36 26.78
CA VAL A 104 8.60 -13.90 26.91
C VAL A 104 9.57 -13.16 26.00
N SER A 105 10.86 -13.53 26.00
CA SER A 105 11.87 -12.90 25.13
C SER A 105 11.60 -13.19 23.66
N HIS A 106 11.18 -14.40 23.33
CA HIS A 106 10.76 -14.80 21.98
C HIS A 106 9.60 -13.95 21.47
N THR A 107 8.55 -13.80 22.29
CA THR A 107 7.39 -12.96 21.97
C THR A 107 7.78 -11.50 21.83
N ALA A 108 8.55 -10.95 22.77
CA ALA A 108 9.02 -9.56 22.72
C ALA A 108 9.86 -9.29 21.46
N CYS A 109 10.72 -10.24 21.07
CA CYS A 109 11.49 -10.16 19.83
C CYS A 109 10.57 -10.10 18.61
N ARG A 110 9.57 -10.98 18.51
CA ARG A 110 8.65 -10.98 17.35
C ARG A 110 7.78 -9.73 17.28
N VAL A 111 7.41 -9.16 18.42
CA VAL A 111 6.75 -7.84 18.47
C VAL A 111 7.69 -6.75 17.96
N ALA A 112 8.96 -6.73 18.38
CA ALA A 112 9.94 -5.79 17.86
C ALA A 112 10.13 -5.94 16.33
N ALA A 113 10.20 -7.17 15.81
CA ALA A 113 10.26 -7.42 14.36
C ALA A 113 9.04 -6.84 13.62
N ALA A 114 7.84 -6.95 14.19
CA ALA A 114 6.63 -6.35 13.62
C ALA A 114 6.69 -4.81 13.63
N VAL A 115 7.21 -4.20 14.71
CA VAL A 115 7.40 -2.74 14.79
C VAL A 115 8.40 -2.26 13.74
N TYR A 116 9.51 -2.97 13.53
CA TYR A 116 10.49 -2.64 12.50
C TYR A 116 9.89 -2.75 11.10
N TYR A 117 9.13 -3.82 10.85
CA TYR A 117 8.42 -3.99 9.58
C TYR A 117 7.40 -2.88 9.33
N GLU A 118 6.58 -2.52 10.30
CA GLU A 118 5.60 -1.43 10.15
C GLU A 118 6.28 -0.06 9.96
N ALA A 119 7.46 0.15 10.54
CA ALA A 119 8.23 1.37 10.33
C ALA A 119 8.72 1.49 8.88
N VAL A 120 9.18 0.39 8.27
CA VAL A 120 9.65 0.39 6.86
C VAL A 120 8.51 0.26 5.85
N ASP A 121 7.43 -0.49 6.17
CA ASP A 121 6.16 -0.57 5.41
C ASP A 121 5.25 0.65 5.70
N SER A 122 5.88 1.79 5.95
CA SER A 122 5.27 3.09 6.07
C SER A 122 5.65 3.95 4.88
N ARG A 123 4.94 5.06 4.68
CA ARG A 123 5.31 6.04 3.64
C ARG A 123 6.73 6.60 3.82
N PHE A 124 7.26 6.58 5.05
CA PHE A 124 8.58 7.13 5.38
C PHE A 124 9.71 6.11 5.33
N GLY A 125 9.41 4.80 5.22
CA GLY A 125 10.45 3.77 5.23
C GLY A 125 11.45 3.88 4.08
N ALA A 126 11.03 4.50 2.98
CA ALA A 126 11.87 4.81 1.83
C ALA A 126 12.80 6.03 2.03
N TRP A 127 12.51 6.89 3.01
CA TRP A 127 13.20 8.18 3.17
C TRP A 127 14.67 8.02 3.51
N ALA A 128 15.03 6.96 4.25
CA ALA A 128 16.42 6.63 4.59
C ALA A 128 17.33 6.43 3.36
N TYR A 129 16.73 6.18 2.18
CA TYR A 129 17.48 5.95 0.95
C TYR A 129 17.40 7.10 -0.06
N MET A 130 16.74 8.23 0.25
CA MET A 130 16.66 9.46 -0.56
C MET A 130 16.28 9.30 -2.07
N VAL A 131 15.92 8.10 -2.51
CA VAL A 131 15.47 7.80 -3.86
C VAL A 131 14.11 7.11 -3.73
N GLY A 132 13.05 7.91 -3.76
CA GLY A 132 11.68 7.42 -3.85
C GLY A 132 11.02 8.07 -5.05
N HIS A 133 10.58 7.28 -6.01
CA HIS A 133 9.75 7.80 -7.09
C HIS A 133 8.33 8.01 -6.58
N THR A 134 7.87 9.26 -6.46
CA THR A 134 6.45 9.56 -6.24
C THR A 134 5.69 9.46 -7.56
N GLY A 135 4.65 8.63 -7.59
CA GLY A 135 3.80 8.39 -8.74
C GLY A 135 2.47 7.82 -8.32
N GLY A 136 1.48 7.84 -9.20
CA GLY A 136 0.13 7.32 -9.02
C GLY A 136 -0.73 7.72 -10.21
N GLU A 137 -1.72 6.90 -10.55
CA GLU A 137 -2.58 7.14 -11.72
C GLU A 137 -4.02 6.73 -11.45
N MET A 138 -4.96 7.37 -12.15
CA MET A 138 -6.34 6.95 -12.24
C MET A 138 -6.53 6.15 -13.52
N LEU A 139 -6.91 4.89 -13.41
CA LEU A 139 -7.02 4.00 -14.58
C LEU A 139 -8.28 4.24 -15.41
N ASN A 140 -9.29 4.88 -14.81
CA ASN A 140 -10.57 5.20 -15.42
C ASN A 140 -11.28 6.32 -14.63
N ALA A 141 -12.34 6.87 -15.20
CA ALA A 141 -13.32 7.67 -14.47
C ALA A 141 -14.72 7.30 -14.96
N LEU A 142 -15.54 6.75 -14.06
CA LEU A 142 -16.87 6.24 -14.37
C LEU A 142 -17.92 7.07 -13.66
N GLN A 143 -18.65 7.84 -14.46
CA GLN A 143 -19.75 8.68 -14.02
C GLN A 143 -21.01 7.87 -13.74
N THR A 144 -21.69 8.18 -12.64
CA THR A 144 -23.04 7.71 -12.31
C THR A 144 -23.88 8.87 -11.81
N ARG A 145 -25.15 8.93 -12.25
CA ARG A 145 -26.18 9.79 -11.65
C ARG A 145 -26.91 8.99 -10.58
N LEU A 146 -26.92 9.46 -9.35
CA LEU A 146 -27.62 8.80 -8.24
C LEU A 146 -28.87 9.61 -7.87
N PRO A 147 -30.07 9.10 -8.16
CA PRO A 147 -31.30 9.83 -7.85
C PRO A 147 -31.60 9.87 -6.36
N GLU A 148 -32.01 11.03 -5.85
CA GLU A 148 -32.42 11.22 -4.45
C GLU A 148 -33.92 11.52 -4.31
N ALA A 149 -34.46 11.27 -3.11
CA ALA A 149 -35.90 11.34 -2.86
C ALA A 149 -36.47 12.76 -2.84
N ASP A 150 -35.62 13.75 -2.56
CA ASP A 150 -35.93 15.18 -2.59
C ASP A 150 -35.71 15.83 -3.97
N GLY A 151 -35.22 15.05 -4.94
CA GLY A 151 -34.99 15.47 -6.32
C GLY A 151 -33.64 16.15 -6.56
N THR A 152 -32.75 16.21 -5.57
CA THR A 152 -31.35 16.63 -5.78
C THR A 152 -30.51 15.42 -6.14
N ASP A 153 -30.53 15.04 -7.41
CA ASP A 153 -29.71 13.92 -7.88
C ASP A 153 -28.21 14.22 -7.70
N GLU A 154 -27.46 13.22 -7.23
CA GLU A 154 -26.04 13.32 -6.96
C GLU A 154 -25.21 12.90 -8.18
N LEU A 155 -24.09 13.59 -8.40
CA LEU A 155 -23.05 13.12 -9.32
C LEU A 155 -22.09 12.24 -8.53
N VAL A 156 -21.89 10.99 -8.94
CA VAL A 156 -20.87 10.08 -8.39
C VAL A 156 -19.87 9.73 -9.49
N VAL A 157 -18.58 9.86 -9.20
CA VAL A 157 -17.50 9.52 -10.13
C VAL A 157 -16.56 8.53 -9.46
N CYS A 158 -16.52 7.30 -9.97
CA CYS A 158 -15.63 6.27 -9.45
C CYS A 158 -14.41 6.08 -10.34
N THR A 159 -13.24 5.96 -9.74
CA THR A 159 -11.96 5.69 -10.40
C THR A 159 -11.20 4.57 -9.69
N ASP A 160 -10.50 3.74 -10.43
CA ASP A 160 -9.50 2.83 -9.86
C ASP A 160 -8.16 3.55 -9.78
N VAL A 161 -7.73 3.88 -8.55
CA VAL A 161 -6.44 4.54 -8.27
C VAL A 161 -5.37 3.47 -8.12
N ALA A 162 -4.29 3.58 -8.89
CA ALA A 162 -3.14 2.69 -8.84
C ALA A 162 -1.91 3.42 -8.28
N ASN A 163 -1.18 2.74 -7.40
CA ASN A 163 0.09 3.22 -6.89
C ASN A 163 1.25 2.79 -7.80
N THR A 164 1.74 3.71 -8.63
CA THR A 164 2.89 3.50 -9.52
C THR A 164 4.22 3.93 -8.92
N SER A 165 4.20 4.46 -7.68
CA SER A 165 5.42 4.72 -6.92
C SER A 165 6.11 3.42 -6.48
N ASP A 166 7.37 3.55 -6.08
CA ASP A 166 8.14 2.45 -5.50
C ASP A 166 7.85 2.24 -3.99
N ARG A 167 7.02 3.08 -3.36
CA ARG A 167 6.76 3.07 -1.92
C ARG A 167 5.28 3.12 -1.57
N LYS A 168 4.94 2.93 -0.30
CA LYS A 168 3.57 3.10 0.16
C LYS A 168 3.19 4.59 0.09
N MET A 169 2.10 4.91 -0.57
CA MET A 169 1.64 6.28 -0.75
C MET A 169 0.20 6.45 -0.28
N HIS A 170 -0.13 7.69 0.07
CA HIS A 170 -1.44 8.10 0.56
C HIS A 170 -2.11 9.01 -0.47
N TYR A 171 -3.25 8.56 -0.98
CA TYR A 171 -3.96 9.21 -2.07
C TYR A 171 -5.29 9.81 -1.61
N LEU A 172 -5.69 10.85 -2.34
CA LEU A 172 -6.99 11.50 -2.26
C LEU A 172 -7.48 11.77 -3.69
N VAL A 173 -8.79 11.74 -3.90
CA VAL A 173 -9.42 12.12 -5.16
C VAL A 173 -10.35 13.29 -4.89
N THR A 174 -10.18 14.37 -5.64
CA THR A 174 -11.01 15.57 -5.51
C THR A 174 -11.91 15.77 -6.71
N LEU A 175 -13.16 16.17 -6.48
CA LEU A 175 -14.11 16.60 -7.50
C LEU A 175 -14.13 18.12 -7.62
N HIS A 176 -14.15 18.63 -8.85
CA HIS A 176 -14.27 20.05 -9.16
C HIS A 176 -15.38 20.30 -10.16
N ASP A 177 -16.14 21.38 -9.98
CA ASP A 177 -17.21 21.80 -10.88
C ASP A 177 -16.69 22.36 -12.22
N ALA A 178 -17.61 22.73 -13.12
CA ALA A 178 -17.28 23.32 -14.43
C ALA A 178 -16.50 24.63 -14.35
N LYS A 179 -16.52 25.32 -13.21
CA LYS A 179 -15.77 26.56 -12.96
C LYS A 179 -14.41 26.29 -12.31
N GLY A 180 -14.11 25.03 -12.02
CA GLY A 180 -12.91 24.61 -11.31
C GLY A 180 -13.01 24.81 -9.80
N HIS A 181 -14.20 25.09 -9.25
CA HIS A 181 -14.34 25.14 -7.80
C HIS A 181 -14.34 23.74 -7.21
N TRP A 182 -13.70 23.59 -6.07
CA TRP A 182 -13.72 22.37 -5.29
C TRP A 182 -15.15 22.04 -4.85
N VAL A 183 -15.52 20.77 -5.02
CA VAL A 183 -16.79 20.19 -4.58
C VAL A 183 -16.53 19.27 -3.41
N ASP A 184 -15.75 18.22 -3.62
CA ASP A 184 -15.56 17.17 -2.63
C ASP A 184 -14.17 16.53 -2.68
N THR A 185 -13.76 15.86 -1.61
CA THR A 185 -12.50 15.11 -1.48
C THR A 185 -12.73 13.77 -0.82
N GLU A 186 -12.30 12.69 -1.47
CA GLU A 186 -12.42 11.33 -0.93
C GLU A 186 -11.05 10.62 -0.80
N PRO A 187 -10.84 9.80 0.24
CA PRO A 187 -11.78 9.48 1.32
C PRO A 187 -12.07 10.64 2.29
N ASP A 188 -13.31 10.79 2.74
CA ASP A 188 -13.77 11.76 3.77
C ASP A 188 -12.90 11.75 5.04
N PHE A 189 -12.51 10.53 5.46
CA PHE A 189 -11.70 10.30 6.64
C PHE A 189 -10.38 9.64 6.29
N GLY A 190 -9.28 10.33 6.63
CA GLY A 190 -7.93 9.82 6.43
C GLY A 190 -7.47 9.98 4.98
N LYS A 191 -6.74 8.99 4.47
CA LYS A 191 -6.23 8.93 3.10
C LYS A 191 -6.24 7.49 2.62
N LEU A 192 -6.41 7.25 1.32
CA LEU A 192 -6.27 5.91 0.78
C LEU A 192 -4.79 5.51 0.78
N SER A 193 -4.43 4.56 1.63
CA SER A 193 -3.08 4.00 1.68
C SER A 193 -2.94 2.81 0.73
N LEU A 194 -2.05 2.91 -0.25
CA LEU A 194 -1.76 1.83 -1.21
C LEU A 194 -0.28 1.45 -1.18
N LYS A 195 -0.01 0.15 -1.19
CA LYS A 195 1.33 -0.39 -1.42
C LYS A 195 1.74 -0.25 -2.89
N PRO A 196 3.03 -0.32 -3.23
CA PRO A 196 3.49 -0.32 -4.63
C PRO A 196 2.75 -1.37 -5.46
N GLY A 197 2.30 -1.00 -6.66
CA GLY A 197 1.58 -1.86 -7.60
C GLY A 197 0.14 -2.22 -7.18
N ALA A 198 -0.33 -1.78 -6.00
CA ALA A 198 -1.71 -1.98 -5.60
C ALA A 198 -2.63 -0.96 -6.28
N ALA A 199 -3.86 -1.36 -6.57
CA ALA A 199 -4.92 -0.49 -7.05
C ALA A 199 -6.20 -0.67 -6.22
N LYS A 200 -6.98 0.42 -6.06
CA LYS A 200 -8.27 0.36 -5.38
C LYS A 200 -9.23 1.41 -5.94
N LYS A 201 -10.52 1.05 -5.98
CA LYS A 201 -11.60 1.97 -6.34
C LYS A 201 -11.81 3.03 -5.25
N ILE A 202 -11.91 4.29 -5.67
CA ILE A 202 -12.45 5.43 -4.91
C ILE A 202 -13.61 6.01 -5.70
N CYS A 203 -14.65 6.45 -5.02
CA CYS A 203 -15.70 7.25 -5.62
C CYS A 203 -15.72 8.61 -4.91
N VAL A 204 -15.88 9.68 -5.69
CA VAL A 204 -16.09 11.04 -5.21
C VAL A 204 -17.45 11.52 -5.70
N ASP A 205 -18.18 12.25 -4.87
CA ASP A 205 -19.54 12.64 -5.21
C ASP A 205 -19.89 14.07 -4.73
N THR A 206 -21.15 14.45 -4.86
CA THR A 206 -21.62 15.80 -4.51
C THR A 206 -22.22 15.88 -3.10
N ASN A 207 -22.22 14.79 -2.32
CA ASN A 207 -23.01 14.64 -1.08
C ASN A 207 -22.53 15.57 0.05
N HIS A 208 -21.26 15.97 0.02
CA HIS A 208 -20.62 16.71 1.11
C HIS A 208 -20.97 18.20 1.05
N GLN A 209 -21.30 18.71 -0.13
CA GLN A 209 -21.62 20.13 -0.35
C GLN A 209 -23.13 20.30 -0.51
N PRO A 210 -23.82 21.02 0.39
CA PRO A 210 -25.27 21.16 0.37
C PRO A 210 -25.84 21.90 -0.86
N PHE A 211 -24.97 22.45 -1.71
CA PHE A 211 -25.34 23.15 -2.95
C PHE A 211 -24.76 22.48 -4.20
N ALA A 212 -23.94 21.44 -4.04
CA ALA A 212 -23.47 20.64 -5.15
C ALA A 212 -24.50 19.54 -5.44
N SER A 213 -24.73 19.29 -6.72
CA SER A 213 -25.59 18.22 -7.20
C SER A 213 -25.25 17.97 -8.67
N TRP A 214 -25.89 16.95 -9.25
CA TRP A 214 -25.83 16.67 -10.68
C TRP A 214 -26.09 17.92 -11.53
N ASP A 215 -27.04 18.76 -11.16
CA ASP A 215 -27.40 19.93 -11.96
C ASP A 215 -26.44 21.11 -11.74
N SER A 216 -25.98 21.33 -10.49
CA SER A 216 -25.17 22.51 -10.16
C SER A 216 -23.69 22.37 -10.52
N VAL A 217 -23.17 21.15 -10.67
CA VAL A 217 -21.78 20.89 -11.09
C VAL A 217 -21.44 21.46 -12.48
N GLY A 218 -22.46 21.74 -13.30
CA GLY A 218 -22.31 22.30 -14.64
C GLY A 218 -22.17 21.24 -15.75
N PRO A 219 -21.86 21.65 -17.00
CA PRO A 219 -21.80 20.75 -18.15
C PRO A 219 -20.54 19.88 -18.20
N ALA A 220 -19.49 20.27 -17.49
CA ALA A 220 -18.24 19.53 -17.37
C ALA A 220 -17.76 19.58 -15.92
N TYR A 221 -16.89 18.65 -15.56
CA TYR A 221 -16.27 18.60 -14.23
C TYR A 221 -14.90 17.94 -14.33
N ALA A 222 -14.17 17.92 -13.23
CA ALA A 222 -12.90 17.21 -13.19
C ALA A 222 -12.71 16.42 -11.91
N VAL A 223 -12.05 15.28 -12.04
CA VAL A 223 -11.52 14.52 -10.91
C VAL A 223 -10.01 14.57 -10.94
N THR A 224 -9.38 14.80 -9.80
CA THR A 224 -7.92 14.95 -9.69
C THR A 224 -7.41 14.03 -8.60
N LEU A 225 -6.40 13.23 -8.94
CA LEU A 225 -5.68 12.40 -8.01
C LEU A 225 -4.59 13.24 -7.35
N LEU A 226 -4.64 13.30 -6.03
CA LEU A 226 -3.69 13.98 -5.18
C LEU A 226 -2.93 12.95 -4.34
N VAL A 227 -1.66 13.22 -4.07
CA VAL A 227 -0.83 12.40 -3.19
C VAL A 227 -0.21 13.22 -2.08
N ASP A 228 -0.15 12.64 -0.89
CA ASP A 228 0.63 13.17 0.24
C ASP A 228 2.06 12.62 0.18
N ASP A 229 2.96 13.39 -0.43
CA ASP A 229 4.35 13.02 -0.63
C ASP A 229 5.21 13.36 0.61
N PRO A 230 5.83 12.37 1.27
CA PRO A 230 6.67 12.60 2.45
C PRO A 230 7.95 13.40 2.16
N ASP A 231 8.45 13.44 0.92
CA ASP A 231 9.69 14.15 0.57
C ASP A 231 9.49 15.66 0.47
N ARG A 232 8.25 16.11 0.30
CA ARG A 232 7.89 17.52 0.48
C ARG A 232 7.50 17.75 1.93
N LEU A 233 8.51 17.96 2.79
CA LEU A 233 8.35 18.45 4.16
C LEU A 233 7.77 19.88 4.16
N SER A 234 6.53 20.04 3.73
CA SER A 234 5.72 21.24 3.95
C SER A 234 4.93 21.01 5.25
N PRO A 235 5.13 21.84 6.29
CA PRO A 235 4.39 21.71 7.55
C PRO A 235 2.87 21.95 7.41
N PHE A 236 2.38 22.22 6.19
CA PHE A 236 0.98 22.50 5.87
C PHE A 236 0.33 21.51 4.89
N GLY A 237 0.99 20.40 4.53
CA GLY A 237 0.31 19.28 3.86
C GLY A 237 -0.10 19.56 2.41
N ASP A 238 0.77 20.20 1.62
CA ASP A 238 0.53 20.43 0.19
C ASP A 238 0.53 19.09 -0.56
N LEU A 239 -0.65 18.62 -0.90
CA LEU A 239 -0.82 17.44 -1.73
C LEU A 239 -0.31 17.73 -3.15
N ILE A 240 0.35 16.77 -3.77
CA ILE A 240 0.84 16.88 -5.14
C ILE A 240 -0.23 16.30 -6.07
N PRO A 241 -0.72 17.05 -7.07
CA PRO A 241 -1.56 16.50 -8.11
C PRO A 241 -0.73 15.62 -9.03
N LEU A 242 -1.20 14.38 -9.24
CA LEU A 242 -0.50 13.37 -10.04
C LEU A 242 -1.20 13.06 -11.36
N ASP A 243 -2.53 13.10 -11.37
CA ASP A 243 -3.34 12.75 -12.54
C ASP A 243 -4.67 13.50 -12.49
N ARG A 244 -5.27 13.71 -13.65
CA ARG A 244 -6.52 14.46 -13.79
C ARG A 244 -7.34 13.93 -14.96
N PHE A 245 -8.63 13.70 -14.72
CA PHE A 245 -9.62 13.56 -15.77
C PHE A 245 -10.48 14.81 -15.86
N GLU A 246 -10.71 15.27 -17.09
CA GLU A 246 -11.81 16.19 -17.42
C GLU A 246 -12.93 15.38 -18.07
N CYS A 247 -14.15 15.56 -17.55
CA CYS A 247 -15.31 14.79 -17.97
C CYS A 247 -16.42 15.69 -18.50
N ASP A 248 -17.05 15.28 -19.59
CA ASP A 248 -18.27 15.89 -20.11
C ASP A 248 -19.48 15.18 -19.50
N LYS A 249 -20.34 15.93 -18.81
CA LYS A 249 -21.45 15.35 -18.05
C LYS A 249 -22.51 14.73 -18.96
N ALA A 250 -22.73 15.30 -20.14
CA ALA A 250 -23.81 14.89 -21.04
C ALA A 250 -23.51 13.56 -21.73
N THR A 251 -22.25 13.34 -22.10
CA THR A 251 -21.76 12.12 -22.75
C THR A 251 -21.24 11.09 -21.75
N GLY A 252 -20.78 11.54 -20.58
CA GLY A 252 -20.07 10.72 -19.60
C GLY A 252 -18.63 10.38 -20.04
N GLU A 253 -18.14 10.97 -21.12
CA GLU A 253 -16.77 10.75 -21.59
C GLU A 253 -15.78 11.55 -20.74
N CYS A 254 -14.70 10.88 -20.33
CA CYS A 254 -13.60 11.47 -19.57
C CYS A 254 -12.29 11.31 -20.34
N ARG A 255 -11.46 12.35 -20.31
CA ARG A 255 -10.13 12.37 -20.94
C ARG A 255 -9.06 12.79 -19.94
N HIS A 256 -7.88 12.19 -20.03
CA HIS A 256 -6.74 12.67 -19.25
C HIS A 256 -6.41 14.11 -19.62
N ALA A 257 -6.04 14.89 -18.61
CA ALA A 257 -5.57 16.25 -18.71
C ALA A 257 -4.33 16.43 -17.84
N GLU A 258 -3.61 17.54 -18.04
CA GLU A 258 -2.48 17.87 -17.19
C GLU A 258 -2.94 18.07 -15.73
N PRO A 259 -2.28 17.46 -14.74
CA PRO A 259 -2.52 17.74 -13.34
C PRO A 259 -2.12 19.20 -13.04
N GLY A 260 -3.11 20.00 -12.65
CA GLY A 260 -3.02 21.47 -12.52
C GLY A 260 -2.21 21.97 -11.32
#